data_AF-A0A923LN87-F1
#
_entry.id   AF-A0A923LN87-F1
#
_cell.length_a   1.000
_cell.length_b   1.000
_cell.length_c   1.000
_cell.angle_alpha   90.00
_cell.angle_beta   90.00
_cell.angle_gamma   90.00
#
_symmetry.space_group_name_H-M   'P 1'
#
loop_
_entity.id
_entity.type
_entity.pdbx_description
1 polymer ?
#
loop_
_entity_poly.entity_id
_entity_poly.type
_entity_poly.pdbx_seq_one_letter_code
_entity_poly.pdbx_strand_id
1 'polypeptide(L)'
;MEQKIDKEVFDTFFRENYVPVDYATVREEFYEITADKEEVFSEELEDKPLTEKNFILYMRSDIYCQLEGCVEDAFEMLNPEITDAVMDISMSMEREDEITAVYWKTLEDLLKQFLKQLYAEKFAC
;
A
#
# COMPACT_ATOMS: atom_id res chain seq x y z
N MET A 1 26.46 23.73 0.15
CA MET A 1 26.39 22.85 -1.04
C MET A 1 25.15 22.03 -0.83
N GLU A 2 24.14 22.16 -1.68
CA GLU A 2 23.00 21.24 -1.67
C GLU A 2 23.55 19.85 -1.93
N GLN A 3 23.40 18.93 -0.96
CA GLN A 3 23.60 17.52 -1.24
C GLN A 3 22.48 17.11 -2.17
N LYS A 4 22.81 16.94 -3.45
CA LYS A 4 21.89 16.38 -4.42
C LYS A 4 21.78 14.89 -4.13
N ILE A 5 20.73 14.48 -3.43
CA ILE A 5 20.37 13.07 -3.26
C ILE A 5 20.03 12.55 -4.67
N ASP A 6 20.70 11.48 -5.08
CA ASP A 6 20.36 10.75 -6.28
C ASP A 6 19.68 9.42 -5.94
N LYS A 7 19.22 8.74 -6.98
CA LYS A 7 18.51 7.46 -6.83
C LYS A 7 19.34 6.40 -6.10
N GLU A 8 20.63 6.29 -6.38
CA GLU A 8 21.47 5.22 -5.81
C GLU A 8 21.67 5.42 -4.31
N VAL A 9 21.84 6.69 -3.90
CA VAL A 9 21.90 7.08 -2.50
C VAL A 9 20.60 6.76 -1.77
N PHE A 10 19.45 7.16 -2.35
CA PHE A 10 18.15 6.88 -1.74
C PHE A 10 17.84 5.37 -1.69
N ASP A 11 18.06 4.63 -2.78
CA ASP A 11 17.83 3.18 -2.83
C ASP A 11 18.69 2.43 -1.79
N THR A 12 19.93 2.88 -1.55
CA THR A 12 20.80 2.33 -0.52
C THR A 12 20.28 2.63 0.88
N PHE A 13 19.92 3.90 1.14
CA PHE A 13 19.32 4.33 2.40
C PHE A 13 18.03 3.54 2.70
N PHE A 14 17.14 3.41 1.72
CA PHE A 14 15.91 2.64 1.83
C PHE A 14 16.21 1.20 2.24
N ARG A 15 17.10 0.51 1.54
CA ARG A 15 17.43 -0.89 1.81
C ARG A 15 18.02 -1.11 3.21
N GLU A 16 18.82 -0.16 3.69
CA GLU A 16 19.50 -0.30 4.99
C GLU A 16 18.58 0.01 6.18
N ASN A 17 17.56 0.84 5.98
CA ASN A 17 16.68 1.31 7.06
C ASN A 17 15.27 0.71 6.99
N TYR A 18 14.92 -0.01 5.90
CA TYR A 18 13.59 -0.58 5.73
C TYR A 18 13.28 -1.66 6.78
N VAL A 19 12.22 -1.41 7.53
CA VAL A 19 11.56 -2.33 8.45
C VAL A 19 10.36 -2.95 7.73
N PRO A 20 10.32 -4.28 7.55
CA PRO A 20 9.20 -4.96 6.90
C PRO A 20 7.85 -4.70 7.57
N VAL A 21 6.85 -4.43 6.75
CA VAL A 21 5.45 -4.33 7.17
C VAL A 21 4.76 -5.68 6.92
N ASP A 22 4.12 -6.23 7.94
CA ASP A 22 3.39 -7.50 7.86
C ASP A 22 1.88 -7.26 7.77
N TYR A 23 1.14 -8.19 7.13
CA TYR A 23 -0.33 -8.11 7.04
C TYR A 23 -0.99 -8.05 8.41
N ALA A 24 -0.40 -8.68 9.42
CA ALA A 24 -0.88 -8.65 10.80
C ALA A 24 -0.99 -7.22 11.35
N THR A 25 -0.18 -6.27 10.87
CA THR A 25 -0.18 -4.88 11.31
C THR A 25 -1.41 -4.11 10.85
N VAL A 26 -2.02 -4.48 9.72
CA VAL A 26 -3.18 -3.79 9.13
C VAL A 26 -4.47 -4.63 9.16
N ARG A 27 -4.38 -5.83 9.73
CA ARG A 27 -5.42 -6.86 9.60
C ARG A 27 -6.73 -6.41 10.23
N GLU A 28 -6.66 -5.80 11.41
CA GLU A 28 -7.85 -5.36 12.14
C GLU A 28 -8.56 -4.25 11.36
N GLU A 29 -7.84 -3.23 10.90
CA GLU A 29 -8.39 -2.15 10.08
C GLU A 29 -8.98 -2.66 8.76
N PHE A 30 -8.27 -3.57 8.08
CA PHE A 30 -8.78 -4.19 6.85
C PHE A 30 -10.10 -4.94 7.10
N TYR A 31 -10.22 -5.62 8.24
CA TYR A 31 -11.44 -6.35 8.60
C TYR A 31 -12.60 -5.41 8.91
N GLU A 32 -12.33 -4.28 9.57
CA GLU A 32 -13.31 -3.23 9.85
C GLU A 32 -13.81 -2.55 8.57
N ILE A 33 -12.89 -2.09 7.71
CA ILE A 33 -13.21 -1.45 6.43
C ILE A 33 -14.06 -2.37 5.55
N THR A 34 -13.77 -3.68 5.59
CA THR A 34 -14.46 -4.66 4.74
C THR A 34 -15.56 -5.44 5.46
N ALA A 35 -16.03 -4.96 6.62
CA ALA A 35 -16.97 -5.67 7.47
C ALA A 35 -18.28 -6.03 6.74
N ASP A 36 -18.82 -5.10 5.96
CA ASP A 36 -20.01 -5.32 5.13
C ASP A 36 -19.61 -5.65 3.69
N LYS A 37 -19.88 -6.89 3.27
CA LYS A 37 -19.55 -7.35 1.92
C LYS A 37 -20.33 -6.61 0.82
N GLU A 38 -21.56 -6.17 1.08
CA GLU A 38 -22.37 -5.43 0.11
C GLU A 38 -21.81 -4.02 -0.11
N GLU A 39 -21.18 -3.43 0.92
CA GLU A 39 -20.51 -2.14 0.81
C GLU A 39 -19.11 -2.24 0.20
N VAL A 40 -18.49 -3.42 0.17
CA VAL A 40 -17.12 -3.63 -0.36
C VAL A 40 -17.09 -3.69 -1.88
N PHE A 41 -18.08 -4.34 -2.49
CA PHE A 41 -18.10 -4.62 -3.91
C PHE A 41 -19.17 -3.83 -4.65
N SER A 42 -18.93 -3.56 -5.93
CA SER A 42 -19.94 -2.96 -6.79
C SER A 42 -21.10 -3.94 -7.05
N GLU A 43 -22.29 -3.38 -7.32
CA GLU A 43 -23.48 -4.14 -7.71
C GLU A 43 -23.23 -5.05 -8.93
N GLU A 44 -22.22 -4.75 -9.76
CA GLU A 44 -21.82 -5.58 -10.91
C GLU A 44 -21.29 -6.98 -10.53
N LEU A 45 -20.98 -7.21 -9.26
CA LEU A 45 -20.59 -8.51 -8.71
C LEU A 45 -21.78 -9.43 -8.46
N GLU A 46 -22.99 -8.92 -8.22
CA GLU A 46 -24.13 -9.71 -7.68
C GLU A 46 -24.41 -11.01 -8.45
N ASP A 47 -24.19 -11.00 -9.77
CA ASP A 47 -24.43 -12.15 -10.65
C ASP A 47 -23.17 -12.98 -10.99
N LYS A 48 -22.03 -12.72 -10.32
CA LYS A 48 -20.73 -13.32 -10.64
C LYS A 48 -20.06 -13.92 -9.39
N PRO A 49 -19.36 -15.06 -9.52
CA PRO A 49 -18.56 -15.57 -8.43
C PRO A 49 -17.39 -14.63 -8.13
N LEU A 50 -17.17 -14.35 -6.85
CA LEU A 50 -15.98 -13.65 -6.38
C LEU A 50 -14.77 -14.61 -6.45
N THR A 51 -13.69 -14.14 -7.06
CA THR A 51 -12.44 -14.87 -7.29
C THR A 51 -11.25 -13.96 -7.00
N GLU A 52 -10.08 -14.53 -6.76
CA GLU A 52 -8.85 -13.73 -6.56
C GLU A 52 -8.55 -12.80 -7.75
N LYS A 53 -8.98 -13.18 -8.95
CA LYS A 53 -8.73 -12.38 -10.17
C LYS A 53 -9.68 -11.19 -10.31
N ASN A 54 -10.86 -11.25 -9.72
CA ASN A 54 -11.89 -10.24 -9.92
C ASN A 54 -12.27 -9.48 -8.64
N PHE A 55 -11.78 -9.88 -7.45
CA PHE A 55 -12.15 -9.18 -6.21
C PHE A 55 -11.66 -7.74 -6.22
N ILE A 56 -10.44 -7.46 -6.68
CA ILE A 56 -9.95 -6.07 -6.82
C ILE A 56 -10.73 -5.33 -7.90
N LEU A 57 -11.09 -6.00 -9.00
CA LEU A 57 -11.82 -5.39 -10.12
C LEU A 57 -13.20 -4.88 -9.71
N TYR A 58 -13.91 -5.63 -8.88
CA TYR A 58 -15.24 -5.27 -8.39
C TYR A 58 -15.22 -4.54 -7.05
N MET A 59 -14.06 -4.40 -6.40
CA MET A 59 -13.94 -3.63 -5.16
C MET A 59 -14.24 -2.16 -5.48
N ARG A 60 -15.05 -1.52 -4.65
CA ARG A 60 -15.33 -0.11 -4.84
C ARG A 60 -14.08 0.72 -4.59
N SER A 61 -13.92 1.80 -5.36
CA SER A 61 -12.71 2.63 -5.32
C SER A 61 -12.48 3.28 -3.95
N ASP A 62 -13.55 3.66 -3.25
CA ASP A 62 -13.48 4.22 -1.90
C ASP A 62 -12.99 3.22 -0.87
N ILE A 63 -13.33 1.94 -1.02
CA ILE A 63 -12.82 0.86 -0.19
C ILE A 63 -11.34 0.58 -0.51
N TYR A 64 -11.00 0.51 -1.79
CA TYR A 64 -9.61 0.35 -2.22
C TYR A 64 -8.70 1.46 -1.66
N CYS A 65 -9.13 2.73 -1.77
CA CYS A 65 -8.38 3.87 -1.24
C CYS A 65 -8.24 3.83 0.30
N GLN A 66 -9.24 3.35 1.03
CA GLN A 66 -9.13 3.18 2.49
C GLN A 66 -8.10 2.10 2.84
N LEU A 67 -8.08 0.98 2.12
CA LEU A 67 -7.11 -0.10 2.33
C LEU A 67 -5.69 0.34 1.97
N GLU A 68 -5.52 1.10 0.90
CA GLU A 68 -4.26 1.74 0.53
C GLU A 68 -3.75 2.66 1.65
N GLY A 69 -4.60 3.55 2.16
CA GLY A 69 -4.26 4.42 3.29
C GLY A 69 -3.81 3.66 4.54
N CYS A 70 -4.45 2.54 4.88
CA CYS A 70 -4.00 1.70 6.00
C CYS A 70 -2.60 1.12 5.79
N VAL A 71 -2.22 0.79 4.55
CA VAL A 71 -0.85 0.31 4.25
C VAL A 71 0.16 1.45 4.35
N GLU A 72 -0.19 2.63 3.87
CA GLU A 72 0.65 3.83 3.99
C GLU A 72 0.87 4.21 5.46
N ASP A 73 -0.19 4.25 6.26
CA ASP A 73 -0.12 4.56 7.69
C ASP A 73 0.75 3.54 8.45
N ALA A 74 0.58 2.24 8.17
CA ALA A 74 1.39 1.19 8.78
C ALA A 74 2.86 1.26 8.32
N PHE A 75 3.11 1.62 7.06
CA PHE A 75 4.45 1.83 6.55
C PHE A 75 5.10 3.01 7.26
N GLU A 76 4.44 4.17 7.33
CA GLU A 76 4.93 5.37 8.00
C GLU A 76 5.23 5.12 9.48
N MET A 77 4.33 4.43 10.19
CA MET A 77 4.52 4.10 11.59
C MET A 77 5.79 3.27 11.83
N LEU A 78 6.11 2.34 10.93
CA LEU A 78 7.28 1.45 11.06
C LEU A 78 8.55 2.02 10.43
N ASN A 79 8.41 2.90 9.44
CA ASN A 79 9.50 3.44 8.64
C ASN A 79 9.48 4.98 8.59
N PRO A 80 9.35 5.70 9.73
CA PRO A 80 9.14 7.15 9.72
C PRO A 80 10.32 7.89 9.06
N GLU A 81 11.55 7.42 9.26
CA GLU A 81 12.74 8.02 8.64
C GLU A 81 12.72 7.92 7.10
N ILE A 82 12.14 6.85 6.55
CA ILE A 82 11.99 6.69 5.10
C ILE A 82 10.90 7.63 4.59
N THR A 83 9.77 7.72 5.28
CA THR A 83 8.68 8.62 4.91
C THR A 83 9.14 10.09 4.97
N ASP A 84 9.87 10.46 6.03
CA ASP A 84 10.47 11.79 6.16
C ASP A 84 11.42 12.10 4.99
N ALA A 85 12.30 11.15 4.63
CA ALA A 85 13.21 11.33 3.51
C ALA A 85 12.47 11.48 2.17
N VAL A 86 11.38 10.73 1.95
CA VAL A 86 10.53 10.87 0.75
C VAL A 86 9.89 12.26 0.72
N MET A 87 9.32 12.72 1.84
CA MET A 87 8.75 14.07 1.93
C MET A 87 9.79 15.15 1.62
N ASP A 88 10.99 15.05 2.19
CA ASP A 88 12.08 16.00 1.92
C ASP A 88 12.47 16.01 0.44
N ILE A 89 12.55 14.85 -0.21
CA ILE A 89 12.88 14.74 -1.64
C ILE A 89 11.77 15.36 -2.50
N SER A 90 10.50 15.06 -2.21
CA SER A 90 9.36 15.64 -2.94
C SER A 90 9.24 17.15 -2.77
N MET A 91 9.68 17.70 -1.63
CA MET A 91 9.67 19.15 -1.43
C MET A 91 10.85 19.89 -2.09
N SER A 92 11.90 19.17 -2.48
CA SER A 92 13.18 19.80 -2.85
C SER A 92 13.74 19.38 -4.21
N MET A 93 13.20 18.35 -4.88
CA MET A 93 13.82 17.77 -6.08
C MET A 93 12.86 17.60 -7.25
N GLU A 94 13.23 18.11 -8.44
CA GLU A 94 12.43 17.99 -9.67
C GLU A 94 12.30 16.55 -10.22
N ARG A 95 13.10 15.59 -9.73
CA ARG A 95 13.11 14.18 -10.16
C ARG A 95 12.68 13.24 -9.01
N GLU A 96 11.82 13.72 -8.12
CA GLU A 96 11.39 12.97 -6.94
C GLU A 96 10.89 11.57 -7.28
N ASP A 97 10.01 11.42 -8.29
CA ASP A 97 9.40 10.15 -8.67
C ASP A 97 10.43 9.08 -9.03
N GLU A 98 11.51 9.49 -9.72
CA GLU A 98 12.57 8.57 -10.12
C GLU A 98 13.45 8.17 -8.94
N ILE A 99 13.70 9.11 -8.02
CA ILE A 99 14.51 8.89 -6.82
C ILE A 99 13.74 7.97 -5.86
N THR A 100 12.47 8.28 -5.58
CA THR A 100 11.63 7.58 -4.60
C THR A 100 10.88 6.39 -5.18
N ALA A 101 11.12 6.01 -6.44
CA ALA A 101 10.44 4.90 -7.12
C ALA A 101 10.42 3.58 -6.31
N VAL A 102 11.47 3.29 -5.52
CA VAL A 102 11.52 2.09 -4.67
C VAL A 102 10.49 2.12 -3.53
N TYR A 103 10.22 3.31 -2.98
CA TYR A 103 9.22 3.52 -1.93
C TYR A 103 7.81 3.24 -2.47
N TRP A 104 7.42 3.90 -3.56
CA TRP A 104 6.09 3.73 -4.18
C TRP A 104 5.85 2.29 -4.63
N LYS A 105 6.87 1.67 -5.23
CA LYS A 105 6.78 0.26 -5.62
C LYS A 105 6.59 -0.66 -4.41
N THR A 106 7.26 -0.37 -3.29
CA THR A 106 7.13 -1.18 -2.08
C THR A 106 5.72 -1.09 -1.50
N LEU A 107 5.13 0.11 -1.43
CA LEU A 107 3.73 0.28 -1.01
C LEU A 107 2.77 -0.46 -1.94
N GLU A 108 2.93 -0.35 -3.26
CA GLU A 108 2.10 -1.05 -4.23
C GLU A 108 2.20 -2.57 -4.08
N ASP A 109 3.41 -3.10 -3.89
CA ASP A 109 3.65 -4.54 -3.70
C ASP A 109 3.06 -5.04 -2.37
N LEU A 110 3.20 -4.28 -1.28
CA LEU A 110 2.59 -4.57 0.02
C LEU A 110 1.06 -4.61 -0.08
N LEU A 111 0.44 -3.57 -0.66
CA LEU A 111 -1.01 -3.50 -0.84
C LEU A 111 -1.52 -4.71 -1.63
N LYS A 112 -0.90 -5.04 -2.77
CA LYS A 112 -1.27 -6.23 -3.55
C LYS A 112 -1.14 -7.52 -2.76
N GLN A 113 -0.08 -7.66 -1.95
CA GLN A 113 0.12 -8.83 -1.11
C GLN A 113 -0.95 -8.93 -0.01
N PHE A 114 -1.28 -7.83 0.64
CA PHE A 114 -2.24 -7.78 1.73
C PHE A 114 -3.67 -7.97 1.23
N LEU A 115 -4.01 -7.39 0.07
CA LEU A 115 -5.31 -7.64 -0.58
C LEU A 115 -5.48 -9.12 -0.93
N LYS A 116 -4.43 -9.82 -1.38
CA LYS A 116 -4.47 -11.27 -1.61
C LYS A 116 -4.70 -12.07 -0.32
N GLN A 117 -4.04 -11.68 0.78
CA GLN A 117 -4.25 -12.30 2.08
C GLN A 117 -5.66 -12.06 2.60
N LEU A 118 -6.16 -10.82 2.50
CA LEU A 118 -7.54 -10.47 2.83
C LEU A 118 -8.54 -11.32 2.02
N TYR A 119 -8.34 -11.45 0.71
CA TYR A 119 -9.16 -12.31 -0.12
C TYR A 119 -9.13 -13.76 0.38
N ALA A 120 -7.94 -14.32 0.60
CA ALA A 120 -7.78 -15.69 1.07
C ALA A 120 -8.39 -15.96 2.46
N GLU A 121 -8.32 -15.00 3.38
CA GLU A 121 -8.81 -15.16 4.75
C GLU A 121 -10.30 -14.88 4.90
N LYS A 122 -10.85 -13.91 4.14
CA LYS A 122 -12.21 -13.41 4.34
C LYS A 122 -13.19 -13.75 3.21
N PHE A 123 -12.71 -13.87 1.99
CA PHE A 123 -13.56 -13.94 0.79
C PHE A 123 -13.40 -15.22 -0.04
N ALA A 124 -12.37 -16.02 0.21
CA ALA A 124 -12.19 -17.32 -0.42
C ALA A 124 -13.19 -18.32 0.17
N CYS A 125 -14.31 -18.49 -0.53
CA CYS A 125 -15.30 -19.55 -0.30
C CYS A 125 -15.03 -20.77 -1.19
#